data_AF-A0A2S0UM42-F1
#
_entry.id   AF-A0A2S0UM42-F1
#
_cell.length_a   1.000
_cell.length_b   1.000
_cell.length_c   1.000
_cell.angle_alpha   90.00
_cell.angle_beta   90.00
_cell.angle_gamma   90.00
#
_symmetry.space_group_name_H-M   'P 1'
#
loop_
_entity.id
_entity.type
_entity.pdbx_description
1 polymer ?
#
loop_
_entity_poly.entity_id
_entity_poly.type
_entity_poly.pdbx_seq_one_letter_code
_entity_poly.pdbx_strand_id
1 'polypeptide(L)'
;MPEAGVVFWQAFSALSDGRRFAQGVPLPITAAELVAYGQITGLPFGSRHFALIRALDAVWLQAARSDRPVIAGELSGDIFDAIFA
;
A
#
# COMPACT_ATOMS: atom_id res chain seq x y z
N MET A 1 -4.10 7.63 22.82
CA MET A 1 -3.51 8.07 21.54
C MET A 1 -4.17 7.25 20.43
N PRO A 2 -4.46 7.81 19.25
CA PRO A 2 -4.72 6.96 18.09
C PRO A 2 -3.54 6.01 17.93
N GLU A 3 -3.79 4.74 17.61
CA GLU A 3 -2.73 3.78 17.34
C GLU A 3 -1.83 4.35 16.25
N ALA A 4 -0.53 4.51 16.54
CA ALA A 4 0.40 5.27 15.69
C ALA A 4 0.42 4.79 14.22
N GLY A 5 0.04 3.54 13.96
CA GLY A 5 -0.08 2.97 12.62
C GLY A 5 -1.26 3.50 11.79
N VAL A 6 -2.35 3.94 12.42
CA VAL A 6 -3.61 4.28 11.73
C VAL A 6 -3.42 5.45 10.78
N VAL A 7 -2.70 6.49 11.20
CA VAL A 7 -2.42 7.67 10.36
C VAL A 7 -1.61 7.30 9.13
N PHE A 8 -0.60 6.43 9.26
CA PHE A 8 0.21 5.99 8.12
C PHE A 8 -0.58 5.11 7.17
N TRP A 9 -1.42 4.23 7.70
CA TRP A 9 -2.30 3.40 6.90
C TRP A 9 -3.33 4.22 6.12
N GLN A 10 -3.95 5.22 6.76
CA GLN A 10 -4.88 6.14 6.12
C GLN A 10 -4.21 6.96 5.01
N ALA A 11 -3.01 7.49 5.29
CA ALA A 11 -2.23 8.24 4.30
C ALA A 11 -1.88 7.37 3.08
N PHE A 12 -1.36 6.17 3.33
CA PHE A 12 -1.04 5.21 2.28
C PHE A 12 -2.29 4.82 1.48
N SER A 13 -3.42 4.54 2.14
CA SER A 13 -4.67 4.16 1.48
C SER A 13 -5.20 5.28 0.60
N ALA A 14 -5.21 6.53 1.10
CA ALA A 14 -5.66 7.70 0.34
C ALA A 14 -4.78 7.96 -0.90
N LEU A 15 -3.47 7.84 -0.76
CA LEU A 15 -2.53 7.96 -1.89
C LEU A 15 -2.67 6.80 -2.90
N SER A 16 -3.08 5.63 -2.41
CA SER A 16 -3.25 4.43 -3.23
C SER A 16 -4.53 4.44 -4.06
N ASP A 17 -5.57 5.14 -3.60
CA ASP A 17 -6.84 5.29 -4.32
C ASP A 17 -6.69 6.10 -5.62
N GLY A 18 -5.88 7.17 -5.58
CA GLY A 18 -5.56 7.98 -6.77
C GLY A 18 -4.44 7.43 -7.65
N ARG A 19 -3.97 6.21 -7.38
CA ARG A 19 -2.72 5.71 -7.93
C ARG A 19 -2.85 5.32 -9.40
N ARG A 20 -1.83 5.68 -10.19
CA ARG A 20 -1.72 5.27 -11.59
C ARG A 20 -1.17 3.85 -11.69
N PHE A 21 -1.65 3.11 -12.70
CA PHE A 21 -1.21 1.76 -13.01
C PHE A 21 -0.58 1.71 -14.40
N ALA A 22 0.47 0.90 -14.55
CA ALA A 22 1.11 0.60 -15.82
C ALA A 22 1.25 -0.91 -15.97
N GLN A 23 0.74 -1.47 -17.08
CA GLN A 23 0.74 -2.91 -17.34
C GLN A 23 0.15 -3.75 -16.20
N GLY A 24 -0.93 -3.25 -15.56
CA GLY A 24 -1.58 -3.94 -14.44
C GLY A 24 -0.86 -3.83 -13.10
N VAL A 25 0.30 -3.17 -13.04
CA VAL A 25 1.09 -2.98 -11.81
C VAL A 25 0.97 -1.51 -11.35
N PRO A 26 0.76 -1.25 -10.04
CA PRO A 26 0.74 0.11 -9.52
C PRO A 26 2.09 0.80 -9.73
N LEU A 27 2.06 2.09 -10.06
CA LEU A 27 3.26 2.91 -10.06
C LEU A 27 3.66 3.26 -8.62
N PRO A 28 4.97 3.47 -8.33
CA PRO A 28 5.42 3.87 -7.00
C PRO A 28 4.87 5.24 -6.60
N ILE A 29 4.58 5.43 -5.31
CA ILE A 29 4.22 6.75 -4.77
C ILE A 29 5.46 7.65 -4.88
N THR A 30 5.29 8.78 -5.54
CA THR A 30 6.33 9.79 -5.71
C THR A 30 6.47 10.67 -4.46
N ALA A 31 7.65 11.28 -4.30
CA ALA A 31 7.85 12.24 -3.21
C ALA A 31 6.95 13.47 -3.33
N ALA A 32 6.63 13.89 -4.56
CA ALA A 32 5.74 15.01 -4.81
C ALA A 32 4.33 14.73 -4.31
N GLU A 33 3.78 13.53 -4.55
CA GLU A 33 2.46 13.14 -4.06
C GLU A 33 2.40 13.12 -2.53
N LEU A 34 3.46 12.61 -1.88
CA LEU A 34 3.58 12.59 -0.42
C LEU A 34 3.63 13.99 0.19
N VAL A 35 4.43 14.89 -0.40
CA VAL A 35 4.51 16.29 0.05
C VAL A 35 3.17 17.00 -0.16
N ALA A 36 2.54 16.83 -1.32
CA ALA A 36 1.24 17.42 -1.62
C ALA A 36 0.17 16.93 -0.64
N TYR A 37 0.13 15.62 -0.35
CA TYR A 37 -0.80 15.05 0.61
C TYR A 37 -0.59 15.60 2.03
N GLY A 38 0.66 15.76 2.47
CA GLY A 38 0.98 16.42 3.74
C GLY A 38 0.50 17.86 3.82
N GLN A 39 0.68 18.62 2.74
CA GLN A 39 0.22 20.01 2.67
C GLN A 39 -1.31 20.12 2.70
N ILE A 40 -2.02 19.26 1.97
CA ILE A 40 -3.49 19.25 1.91
C ILE A 40 -4.11 18.87 3.26
N THR A 41 -3.53 17.87 3.92
CA THR A 41 -4.07 17.33 5.19
C THR A 41 -3.59 18.08 6.44
N GLY A 42 -2.60 18.95 6.30
CA GLY A 42 -1.94 19.61 7.44
C GLY A 42 -1.10 18.66 8.29
N LEU A 43 -0.82 17.43 7.80
CA LEU A 43 -0.01 16.46 8.52
C LEU A 43 1.48 16.80 8.39
N PRO A 44 2.23 16.87 9.50
CA PRO A 44 3.67 17.12 9.46
C PRO A 44 4.43 15.84 9.03
N PHE A 45 4.47 15.56 7.74
CA PHE A 45 5.29 14.47 7.20
C PHE A 45 6.77 14.84 7.21
N GLY A 46 7.44 14.50 8.31
CA GLY A 46 8.90 14.50 8.39
C GLY A 46 9.53 13.31 7.65
N SER A 47 10.86 13.31 7.58
CA SER A 47 11.67 12.27 6.91
C SER A 47 11.34 10.85 7.37
N ARG A 48 11.06 10.66 8.66
CA ARG A 48 10.68 9.35 9.22
C ARG A 48 9.34 8.84 8.67
N HIS A 49 8.36 9.72 8.52
CA HIS A 49 7.05 9.36 7.99
C HIS A 49 7.13 9.02 6.50
N PHE A 50 7.94 9.79 5.77
CA PHE A 50 8.25 9.50 4.38
C PHE A 50 8.85 8.09 4.22
N ALA A 51 9.85 7.75 5.05
CA ALA A 51 10.47 6.43 5.03
C ALA A 51 9.48 5.29 5.32
N LEU A 52 8.56 5.49 6.27
CA LEU A 52 7.51 4.51 6.58
C LEU A 52 6.55 4.28 5.41
N ILE A 53 6.03 5.36 4.81
CA ILE A 53 5.09 5.23 3.68
C ILE A 53 5.79 4.61 2.47
N ARG A 54 7.06 4.94 2.23
CA ARG A 54 7.88 4.30 1.19
C ARG A 54 8.15 2.82 1.46
N ALA A 55 8.29 2.42 2.71
CA ALA A 55 8.43 1.01 3.07
C ALA A 55 7.14 0.23 2.81
N LEU A 56 5.98 0.79 3.18
CA LEU A 56 4.67 0.21 2.84
C LEU A 56 4.51 0.07 1.31
N ASP A 57 4.87 1.11 0.58
CA ASP A 57 4.82 1.12 -0.89
C ASP A 57 5.69 0.04 -1.52
N ALA A 58 6.92 -0.13 -1.03
CA ALA A 58 7.83 -1.16 -1.51
C ALA A 58 7.28 -2.57 -1.31
N VAL A 59 6.68 -2.86 -0.14
CA VAL A 59 6.08 -4.16 0.15
C VAL A 59 4.88 -4.42 -0.77
N TRP A 60 4.03 -3.43 -0.99
CA TRP A 60 2.91 -3.60 -1.91
C TRP A 60 3.37 -3.82 -3.35
N LEU A 61 4.34 -3.05 -3.83
CA LEU A 61 4.91 -3.22 -5.18
C LEU A 61 5.56 -4.60 -5.34
N GLN A 62 6.24 -5.10 -4.32
CA GLN A 62 6.78 -6.45 -4.31
C GLN A 62 5.68 -7.51 -4.42
N ALA A 63 4.59 -7.35 -3.66
CA ALA A 63 3.43 -8.25 -3.73
C ALA A 63 2.74 -8.18 -5.09
N ALA A 64 2.57 -6.98 -5.66
CA ALA A 64 1.91 -6.78 -6.95
C ALA A 64 2.72 -7.30 -8.15
N ARG A 65 4.04 -7.41 -8.00
CA ARG A 65 4.94 -8.02 -8.99
C ARG A 65 5.13 -9.52 -8.79
N SER A 66 4.66 -10.06 -7.67
CA SER A 66 4.83 -11.47 -7.38
C SER A 66 3.90 -12.27 -8.28
N ASP A 67 4.45 -13.27 -8.99
CA ASP A 67 3.65 -14.28 -9.71
C ASP A 67 2.92 -15.24 -8.76
N ARG A 68 2.85 -14.91 -7.45
CA ARG A 68 2.09 -15.72 -6.50
C ARG A 68 0.62 -15.70 -6.94
N PRO A 69 0.00 -16.87 -7.16
CA PRO A 69 -1.36 -16.92 -7.64
C PRO A 69 -2.28 -16.19 -6.67
N VAL A 70 -2.86 -15.09 -7.12
CA VAL A 70 -3.99 -14.46 -6.43
C VAL A 70 -5.17 -15.38 -6.69
N ILE A 71 -5.58 -16.15 -5.69
CA ILE A 71 -6.76 -16.98 -5.80
C ILE A 71 -7.98 -16.04 -5.72
N ALA A 72 -8.42 -15.58 -6.89
CA ALA A 72 -9.65 -14.84 -7.05
C ALA A 72 -10.81 -15.83 -7.09
N GLY A 73 -11.53 -15.96 -5.97
CA GLY A 73 -12.66 -16.87 -5.81
C GLY A 73 -13.26 -16.76 -4.40
N GLU A 74 -14.44 -17.33 -4.23
CA GLU A 74 -15.04 -17.49 -2.89
C GLU A 74 -14.14 -18.42 -2.06
N LEU A 75 -13.74 -17.99 -0.87
CA LEU A 75 -12.90 -18.78 0.03
C LEU A 75 -13.64 -20.09 0.39
N SER A 76 -13.23 -21.20 -0.21
CA SER A 76 -13.73 -22.54 0.10
C SER A 76 -12.70 -23.34 0.90
N GLY A 77 -13.16 -24.38 1.62
CA GLY A 77 -12.27 -25.27 2.37
C GLY A 77 -11.22 -25.93 1.49
N ASP A 78 -11.61 -26.37 0.29
CA ASP A 78 -10.71 -27.02 -0.66
C ASP A 78 -9.57 -26.10 -1.14
N ILE A 79 -9.86 -24.79 -1.28
CA ILE A 79 -8.84 -23.78 -1.62
C ILE A 79 -7.87 -23.58 -0.45
N PHE A 80 -8.36 -23.58 0.79
CA PHE A 80 -7.53 -23.44 1.98
C PHE A 80 -6.54 -24.60 2.12
N ASP A 81 -7.03 -25.84 2.00
CA ASP A 81 -6.18 -27.03 2.14
C ASP A 81 -5.09 -27.10 1.05
N ALA A 82 -5.39 -26.67 -0.18
CA ALA A 82 -4.40 -26.61 -1.26
C ALA A 82 -3.28 -25.57 -1.03
N ILE A 83 -3.48 -24.56 -0.18
CA ILE A 83 -2.48 -23.53 0.13
C ILE A 83 -1.51 -24.00 1.24
N PHE A 84 -1.98 -24.84 2.16
CA PHE A 84 -1.27 -25.20 3.41
C PHE A 84 -0.80 -26.66 3.49
N ALA A 85 -1.03 -27.47 2.46
CA ALA A 85 -0.46 -28.82 2.32
C ALA A 85 1.01 -28.79 1.86
#